data_AF-A0A0P0NLC2-F1
#
_entry.id   AF-A0A0P0NLC2-F1
#
_cell.length_a   1.000
_cell.length_b   1.000
_cell.length_c   1.000
_cell.angle_alpha   90.00
_cell.angle_beta   90.00
_cell.angle_gamma   90.00
#
_symmetry.space_group_name_H-M   'P 1'
#
loop_
_entity.id
_entity.type
_entity.pdbx_description
1 polymer ?
#
loop_
_entity_poly.entity_id
_entity_poly.type
_entity_poly.pdbx_seq_one_letter_code
_entity_poly.pdbx_strand_id
1 'polypeptide(L)'
;MKLEIEVDVIGVHLADFEGKIVAPAFIDSVDGGVKMTFLGIDSLKEYKSALIQEDAEEVAGTEKEIKDKINKGLKKAISEHITMMDSIRVYSEALFTFIYSTDAHREDKKYIFNELIEGLKVAENDGELETAIKDSTYEMGEFTIGYKMAFRKYSCDFLNYDFIALRDQLVADLIGLQKSL
;
A
#
# COMPACT_ATOMS: atom_id res chain seq x y z
N MET A 1 1.06 -6.08 -10.87
CA MET A 1 2.37 -5.72 -10.28
C MET A 1 2.24 -5.92 -8.77
N LYS A 2 3.24 -6.44 -8.05
CA LYS A 2 3.17 -6.54 -6.58
C LYS A 2 3.82 -5.29 -5.99
N LEU A 3 3.12 -4.63 -5.06
CA LEU A 3 3.60 -3.42 -4.40
C LEU A 3 4.87 -3.73 -3.62
N GLU A 4 5.93 -2.99 -3.88
CA GLU A 4 7.20 -3.14 -3.17
C GLU A 4 7.09 -2.51 -1.77
N ILE A 5 7.55 -3.24 -0.76
CA ILE A 5 7.55 -2.77 0.63
C ILE A 5 9.00 -2.66 1.09
N GLU A 6 9.44 -1.43 1.30
CA GLU A 6 10.76 -1.12 1.84
C GLU A 6 10.70 -1.05 3.38
N VAL A 7 11.69 -1.67 4.02
CA VAL A 7 11.79 -1.72 5.48
C VAL A 7 13.19 -1.27 5.89
N ASP A 8 13.28 -0.04 6.38
CA ASP A 8 14.51 0.50 6.95
C ASP A 8 14.70 0.04 8.40
N VAL A 9 15.87 -0.52 8.68
CA VAL A 9 16.26 -0.97 10.03
C VAL A 9 17.59 -0.35 10.41
N ILE A 10 17.51 0.64 11.31
CA ILE A 10 18.68 1.36 11.84
C ILE A 10 19.43 0.50 12.87
N GLY A 11 20.76 0.57 12.81
CA GLY A 11 21.66 -0.11 13.74
C GLY A 11 21.75 -1.63 13.51
N VAL A 12 21.47 -2.06 12.27
CA VAL A 12 21.72 -3.40 11.73
C VAL A 12 22.56 -3.22 10.47
N HIS A 13 23.59 -4.05 10.29
CA HIS A 13 24.53 -3.95 9.17
C HIS A 13 24.44 -5.18 8.27
N LEU A 14 24.87 -5.08 7.01
CA LEU A 14 24.90 -6.23 6.10
C LEU A 14 25.71 -7.42 6.66
N ALA A 15 26.80 -7.13 7.40
CA ALA A 15 27.62 -8.15 8.06
C ALA A 15 26.86 -8.93 9.16
N ASP A 16 25.73 -8.42 9.67
CA ASP A 16 24.89 -9.15 10.63
C ASP A 16 24.12 -10.30 9.98
N PHE A 17 24.05 -10.36 8.64
CA PHE A 17 23.43 -11.45 7.88
C PHE A 17 24.43 -12.53 7.43
N GLU A 18 25.73 -12.32 7.66
CA GLU A 18 26.78 -13.30 7.34
C GLU A 18 26.79 -14.43 8.39
N GLY A 19 25.84 -15.36 8.27
CA GLY A 19 25.79 -16.60 9.05
C GLY A 19 25.11 -16.50 10.42
N LYS A 20 24.55 -15.33 10.79
CA LYS A 20 23.79 -15.14 12.04
C LYS A 20 22.28 -15.01 11.84
N ILE A 21 21.84 -14.47 10.70
CA ILE A 21 20.44 -14.22 10.39
C ILE A 21 20.23 -14.52 8.91
N VAL A 22 19.13 -15.20 8.57
CA VAL A 22 18.74 -15.41 7.17
C VAL A 22 18.52 -14.05 6.50
N ALA A 23 19.24 -13.79 5.39
CA ALA A 23 19.04 -12.59 4.61
C ALA A 23 17.72 -12.65 3.81
N PRO A 24 16.98 -11.54 3.69
CA PRO A 24 15.85 -11.46 2.76
C PRO A 24 16.36 -11.44 1.31
N ALA A 25 15.45 -11.62 0.36
CA ALA A 25 15.79 -11.71 -1.07
C ALA A 25 16.48 -10.43 -1.62
N PHE A 26 16.09 -9.26 -1.09
CA PHE A 26 16.65 -7.97 -1.47
C PHE A 26 17.01 -7.18 -0.21
N ILE A 27 18.29 -6.84 -0.07
CA ILE A 27 18.81 -6.07 1.05
C ILE A 27 19.94 -5.15 0.57
N ASP A 28 19.88 -3.89 0.98
CA ASP A 28 20.87 -2.86 0.66
C ASP A 28 21.37 -2.18 1.94
N SER A 29 22.59 -1.66 1.90
CA SER A 29 23.12 -0.81 2.97
C SER A 29 22.58 0.61 2.80
N VAL A 30 22.12 1.22 3.90
CA VAL A 30 21.72 2.63 3.96
C VAL A 30 22.44 3.33 5.12
N ASP A 31 22.36 4.66 5.16
CA ASP A 31 23.02 5.43 6.22
C ASP A 31 22.51 5.00 7.60
N GLY A 32 23.41 4.40 8.38
CA GLY A 32 23.12 3.94 9.73
C GLY A 32 22.35 2.62 9.84
N GLY A 33 22.14 1.87 8.75
CA GLY A 33 21.37 0.63 8.80
C GLY A 33 21.35 -0.20 7.52
N VAL A 34 20.30 -1.02 7.41
CA VAL A 34 19.95 -1.76 6.18
C VAL A 34 18.55 -1.40 5.73
N LYS A 35 18.33 -1.45 4.43
CA LYS A 35 17.01 -1.41 3.81
C LYS A 35 16.71 -2.79 3.24
N MET A 36 15.59 -3.38 3.63
CA MET A 36 15.12 -4.66 3.11
C MET A 36 13.91 -4.41 2.21
N THR A 37 13.88 -5.02 1.02
CA THR A 37 12.78 -4.85 0.06
C THR A 37 12.02 -6.16 -0.12
N PHE A 38 10.70 -6.07 -0.03
CA PHE A 38 9.79 -7.21 -0.12
C PHE A 38 8.79 -7.02 -1.27
N LEU A 39 8.58 -8.08 -2.05
CA LEU A 39 7.63 -8.08 -3.16
C LEU A 39 6.21 -8.38 -2.66
N GLY A 40 5.64 -7.41 -1.94
CA GLY A 40 4.31 -7.48 -1.34
C GLY A 40 4.29 -8.08 0.07
N ILE A 41 3.15 -7.90 0.74
CA ILE A 41 2.97 -8.18 2.17
C ILE A 41 3.18 -9.65 2.54
N ASP A 42 2.91 -10.59 1.63
CA ASP A 42 3.07 -12.02 1.91
C ASP A 42 4.54 -12.38 2.08
N SER A 43 5.42 -11.92 1.19
CA SER A 43 6.87 -12.14 1.30
C SER A 43 7.46 -11.55 2.58
N LEU A 44 6.94 -10.39 3.00
CA LEU A 44 7.32 -9.75 4.26
C LEU A 44 6.86 -10.58 5.47
N LYS A 45 5.60 -11.05 5.46
CA LYS A 45 5.05 -11.92 6.52
C LYS A 45 5.79 -13.26 6.61
N GLU A 46 6.11 -13.88 5.47
CA GLU A 46 6.89 -15.11 5.39
C GLU A 46 8.27 -14.93 6.03
N TYR A 47 8.98 -13.86 5.66
CA TYR A 47 10.29 -13.56 6.24
C TYR A 47 10.20 -13.30 7.75
N LYS A 48 9.20 -12.55 8.21
CA LYS A 48 8.96 -12.34 9.65
C LYS A 48 8.69 -13.65 10.39
N SER A 49 7.92 -14.57 9.80
CA SER A 49 7.64 -15.88 10.41
C SER A 49 8.90 -16.75 10.47
N ALA A 50 9.72 -16.75 9.42
CA ALA A 50 11.01 -17.45 9.42
C ALA A 50 11.94 -16.92 10.52
N LEU A 51 12.01 -15.59 10.68
CA LEU A 51 12.80 -14.94 11.73
C LEU A 51 12.37 -15.35 13.15
N ILE A 52 11.07 -15.53 13.38
CA ILE A 52 10.50 -15.93 14.68
C ILE A 52 10.72 -17.42 14.97
N GLN A 53 10.76 -18.29 13.95
CA GLN A 53 11.00 -19.72 14.16
C GLN A 53 12.43 -19.99 14.66
N GLU A 54 13.39 -19.14 14.32
CA GLU A 54 14.75 -19.19 14.86
C GLU A 54 14.86 -18.73 16.32
N ASP A 55 13.87 -18.02 16.88
CA ASP A 55 13.84 -17.62 18.31
C ASP A 55 13.47 -18.79 19.25
N ALA A 56 13.00 -19.93 18.71
CA ALA A 56 12.63 -21.10 19.51
C ALA A 56 13.86 -21.90 20.00
N GLU A 57 15.03 -21.68 19.40
CA GLU A 57 16.32 -22.15 19.89
C GLU A 57 16.95 -21.03 20.73
N GLU A 58 17.57 -21.32 21.87
CA GLU A 58 18.16 -20.32 22.77
C GLU A 58 19.29 -19.51 22.09
N VAL A 59 18.93 -18.45 21.37
CA VAL A 59 19.88 -17.50 20.78
C VAL A 59 20.27 -16.48 21.85
N ALA A 60 21.51 -16.55 22.34
CA ALA A 60 22.03 -15.66 23.38
C ALA A 60 22.67 -14.39 22.81
N GLY A 61 22.38 -13.24 23.43
CA GLY A 61 23.16 -12.00 23.25
C GLY A 61 22.76 -11.13 22.05
N THR A 62 23.76 -10.62 21.33
CA THR A 62 23.64 -9.59 20.28
C THR A 62 22.78 -9.99 19.09
N GLU A 63 22.69 -11.28 18.78
CA GLU A 63 21.82 -11.78 17.69
C GLU A 63 20.34 -11.57 17.99
N LYS A 64 19.92 -11.78 19.25
CA LYS A 64 18.55 -11.49 19.70
C LYS A 64 18.22 -10.01 19.58
N GLU A 65 19.16 -9.12 19.91
CA GLU A 65 18.97 -7.67 19.76
C GLU A 65 18.81 -7.25 18.29
N ILE A 66 19.54 -7.89 17.38
CA ILE A 66 19.42 -7.64 15.94
C ILE A 66 18.06 -8.17 15.43
N LYS A 67 17.67 -9.40 15.80
CA LYS A 67 16.37 -10.00 15.47
C LYS A 67 15.21 -9.13 15.98
N ASP A 68 15.31 -8.59 17.19
CA ASP A 68 14.31 -7.68 17.76
C ASP A 68 14.17 -6.38 16.96
N LYS A 69 15.30 -5.78 16.54
CA LYS A 69 15.30 -4.58 15.69
C LYS A 69 14.64 -4.85 14.33
N ILE A 70 15.02 -5.95 13.68
CA ILE A 70 14.45 -6.38 12.40
C ILE A 70 12.95 -6.63 12.57
N ASN A 71 12.54 -7.41 13.57
CA ASN A 71 11.13 -7.73 13.84
C ASN A 71 10.30 -6.47 14.15
N LYS A 72 10.87 -5.48 14.84
CA LYS A 72 10.22 -4.19 15.06
C LYS A 72 9.99 -3.44 13.74
N GLY A 73 10.99 -3.39 12.86
CA GLY A 73 10.87 -2.81 11.52
C GLY A 73 9.80 -3.50 10.68
N LEU A 74 9.83 -4.84 10.64
CA LEU A 74 8.86 -5.65 9.92
C LEU A 74 7.43 -5.46 10.46
N LYS A 75 7.24 -5.43 11.79
CA LYS A 75 5.91 -5.17 12.40
C LYS A 75 5.37 -3.80 12.02
N LYS A 76 6.23 -2.77 12.05
CA LYS A 76 5.86 -1.41 11.64
C LYS A 76 5.41 -1.40 10.17
N ALA A 77 6.23 -1.94 9.27
CA ALA A 77 5.94 -1.99 7.84
C ALA A 77 4.65 -2.77 7.52
N ILE A 78 4.39 -3.90 8.20
CA ILE A 78 3.12 -4.64 8.07
C ILE A 78 1.93 -3.75 8.47
N SER A 79 2.03 -3.08 9.61
CA SER A 79 0.94 -2.23 10.11
C SER A 79 0.67 -1.06 9.18
N GLU A 80 1.72 -0.42 8.67
CA GLU A 80 1.65 0.67 7.70
C GLU A 80 1.02 0.19 6.39
N HIS A 81 1.49 -0.93 5.85
CA HIS A 81 0.91 -1.51 4.63
C HIS A 81 -0.56 -1.92 4.79
N ILE A 82 -0.97 -2.49 5.93
CA ILE A 82 -2.39 -2.83 6.18
C ILE A 82 -3.24 -1.55 6.23
N THR A 83 -2.80 -0.56 7.01
CA THR A 83 -3.48 0.74 7.13
C THR A 83 -3.60 1.42 5.77
N MET A 84 -2.55 1.29 4.97
CA MET A 84 -2.51 1.71 3.58
C MET A 84 -3.68 1.03 2.84
N MET A 85 -3.59 -0.27 2.58
CA MET A 85 -4.58 -1.03 1.83
C MET A 85 -6.04 -0.82 2.30
N ASP A 86 -6.27 -0.72 3.60
CA ASP A 86 -7.59 -0.42 4.17
C ASP A 86 -8.13 0.95 3.73
N SER A 87 -7.29 1.97 3.65
CA SER A 87 -7.74 3.30 3.22
C SER A 87 -8.00 3.37 1.71
N ILE A 88 -7.24 2.65 0.86
CA ILE A 88 -7.58 2.52 -0.58
C ILE A 88 -8.97 1.91 -0.72
N ARG A 89 -9.23 0.82 0.01
CA ARG A 89 -10.53 0.16 -0.01
C ARG A 89 -11.65 1.12 0.42
N VAL A 90 -11.51 1.79 1.56
CA VAL A 90 -12.50 2.76 2.05
C VAL A 90 -12.73 3.88 1.03
N TYR A 91 -11.67 4.35 0.37
CA TYR A 91 -11.78 5.36 -0.67
C TYR A 91 -12.56 4.85 -1.89
N SER A 92 -12.27 3.63 -2.35
CA SER A 92 -12.99 2.98 -3.45
C SER A 92 -14.49 2.81 -3.13
N GLU A 93 -14.82 2.40 -1.91
CA GLU A 93 -16.20 2.26 -1.43
C GLU A 93 -16.92 3.61 -1.36
N ALA A 94 -16.22 4.68 -0.97
CA ALA A 94 -16.77 6.02 -0.94
C ALA A 94 -17.07 6.53 -2.36
N LEU A 95 -16.17 6.33 -3.32
CA LEU A 95 -16.38 6.68 -4.73
C LEU A 95 -17.57 5.92 -5.32
N PHE A 96 -17.62 4.60 -5.08
CA PHE A 96 -18.73 3.75 -5.49
C PHE A 96 -20.06 4.24 -4.89
N THR A 97 -20.09 4.47 -3.58
CA THR A 97 -21.31 4.93 -2.88
C THR A 97 -21.77 6.28 -3.41
N PHE A 98 -20.85 7.20 -3.66
CA PHE A 98 -21.18 8.50 -4.25
C PHE A 98 -21.88 8.32 -5.60
N ILE A 99 -21.30 7.55 -6.53
CA ILE A 99 -21.89 7.32 -7.85
C ILE A 99 -23.27 6.63 -7.73
N TYR A 100 -23.40 5.64 -6.85
CA TYR A 100 -24.62 4.84 -6.74
C TYR A 100 -25.73 5.47 -5.90
N SER A 101 -25.40 6.41 -5.02
CA SER A 101 -26.37 7.17 -4.21
C SER A 101 -27.05 8.32 -4.97
N THR A 102 -26.46 8.78 -6.08
CA THR A 102 -27.02 9.86 -6.90
C THR A 102 -28.35 9.45 -7.55
N ASP A 103 -29.27 10.40 -7.73
CA ASP A 103 -30.55 10.17 -8.39
C ASP A 103 -30.38 10.14 -9.92
N ALA A 104 -29.83 9.04 -10.42
CA ALA A 104 -29.56 8.79 -11.84
C ALA A 104 -30.00 7.36 -12.23
N HIS A 105 -30.25 7.13 -13.51
CA HIS A 105 -30.56 5.78 -14.00
C HIS A 105 -29.39 4.83 -13.80
N ARG A 106 -29.71 3.54 -13.61
CA ARG A 106 -28.68 2.51 -13.35
C ARG A 106 -27.63 2.41 -14.46
N GLU A 107 -28.03 2.61 -15.72
CA GLU A 107 -27.10 2.56 -16.85
C GLU A 107 -26.18 3.78 -16.89
N ASP A 108 -26.66 4.98 -16.57
CA ASP A 108 -25.82 6.18 -16.47
C ASP A 108 -24.78 6.04 -15.34
N LYS A 109 -25.19 5.47 -14.20
CA LYS A 109 -24.28 5.16 -13.09
C LYS A 109 -23.18 4.19 -13.50
N LYS A 110 -23.53 3.13 -14.24
CA LYS A 110 -22.54 2.17 -14.77
C LYS A 110 -21.59 2.85 -15.75
N TYR A 111 -22.10 3.71 -16.62
CA TYR A 111 -21.30 4.46 -17.58
C TYR A 111 -20.27 5.33 -16.86
N ILE A 112 -20.71 6.15 -15.90
CA ILE A 112 -19.86 7.00 -15.07
C ILE A 112 -18.79 6.17 -14.32
N PHE A 113 -19.20 5.05 -13.73
CA PHE A 113 -18.27 4.17 -13.00
C PHE A 113 -17.20 3.56 -13.92
N ASN A 114 -17.56 3.24 -15.17
CA ASN A 114 -16.62 2.71 -16.16
C ASN A 114 -15.66 3.79 -16.66
N GLU A 115 -16.16 5.00 -16.94
CA GLU A 115 -15.31 6.14 -17.32
C GLU A 115 -14.30 6.46 -16.21
N LEU A 116 -14.73 6.43 -14.94
CA LEU A 116 -13.85 6.57 -13.80
C LEU A 116 -12.71 5.53 -13.81
N ILE A 117 -13.05 4.24 -13.98
CA ILE A 117 -12.05 3.17 -14.02
C ILE A 117 -11.06 3.37 -15.17
N GLU A 118 -11.54 3.71 -16.36
CA GLU A 118 -10.67 3.92 -17.53
C GLU A 118 -9.78 5.16 -17.36
N GLY A 119 -10.31 6.27 -16.83
CA GLY A 119 -9.53 7.46 -16.51
C GLY A 119 -8.46 7.21 -15.45
N LEU A 120 -8.78 6.43 -14.41
CA LEU A 120 -7.82 6.08 -13.37
C LEU A 120 -6.69 5.17 -13.88
N LYS A 121 -6.95 4.27 -14.83
CA LYS A 121 -5.92 3.37 -15.39
C LYS A 121 -4.80 4.12 -16.12
N VAL A 122 -5.12 5.25 -16.73
CA VAL A 122 -4.18 6.02 -17.56
C VAL A 122 -3.46 7.12 -16.79
N ALA A 123 -3.91 7.47 -15.58
CA ALA A 123 -3.26 8.48 -14.76
C ALA A 123 -1.83 8.06 -14.39
N GLU A 124 -0.85 8.93 -14.58
CA GLU A 124 0.57 8.69 -14.28
C GLU A 124 1.04 9.40 -13.00
N ASN A 125 0.22 10.30 -12.48
CA ASN A 125 0.49 11.05 -11.25
C ASN A 125 -0.80 11.41 -10.50
N ASP A 126 -0.64 11.99 -9.31
CA ASP A 126 -1.72 12.36 -8.40
C ASP A 126 -2.65 13.44 -8.98
N GLY A 127 -2.10 14.41 -9.73
CA GLY A 127 -2.89 15.44 -10.40
C GLY A 127 -3.81 14.89 -11.49
N GLU A 128 -3.30 13.98 -12.31
CA GLU A 128 -4.08 13.28 -13.33
C GLU A 128 -5.14 12.38 -12.71
N LEU A 129 -4.81 11.70 -11.61
CA LEU A 129 -5.76 10.90 -10.84
C LEU A 129 -6.91 11.77 -10.31
N GLU A 130 -6.61 12.95 -9.74
CA GLU A 130 -7.64 13.89 -9.30
C GLU A 130 -8.51 14.38 -10.47
N THR A 131 -7.91 14.59 -11.63
CA THR A 131 -8.60 15.07 -12.84
C THR A 131 -9.56 14.00 -13.35
N ALA A 132 -9.11 12.74 -13.48
CA ALA A 132 -9.93 11.62 -13.89
C ALA A 132 -11.18 11.44 -13.01
N ILE A 133 -11.02 11.60 -11.69
CA ILE A 133 -12.16 11.53 -10.74
C ILE A 133 -13.13 12.66 -10.98
N LYS A 134 -12.64 13.90 -11.09
CA LYS A 134 -13.49 15.08 -11.32
C LYS A 134 -14.26 14.98 -12.62
N ASP A 135 -13.59 14.63 -13.71
CA ASP A 135 -14.19 14.60 -15.04
C ASP A 135 -15.27 13.52 -15.11
N SER A 136 -14.99 12.35 -14.54
CA SER A 136 -15.96 11.24 -14.53
C SER A 136 -17.18 11.51 -13.66
N THR A 137 -17.05 12.33 -12.61
CA THR A 137 -18.16 12.59 -11.67
C THR A 137 -18.73 14.00 -11.74
N TYR A 138 -18.33 14.81 -12.73
CA TYR A 138 -18.65 16.25 -12.80
C TYR A 138 -20.16 16.52 -12.73
N GLU A 139 -20.95 15.74 -13.47
CA GLU A 139 -22.40 15.90 -13.55
C GLU A 139 -23.14 15.48 -12.25
N MET A 140 -22.45 14.83 -11.32
CA MET A 140 -23.00 14.34 -10.06
C MET A 140 -22.83 15.33 -8.89
N GLY A 141 -22.13 16.45 -9.11
CA GLY A 141 -21.86 17.47 -8.09
C GLY A 141 -20.54 17.25 -7.33
N GLU A 142 -20.30 18.06 -6.30
CA GLU A 142 -19.04 18.00 -5.55
C GLU A 142 -18.95 16.75 -4.67
N PHE A 143 -17.93 15.93 -4.92
CA PHE A 143 -17.51 14.88 -4.00
C PHE A 143 -17.05 15.52 -2.68
N THR A 144 -17.84 15.40 -1.62
CA THR A 144 -17.65 16.17 -0.39
C THR A 144 -16.27 15.85 0.23
N ILE A 145 -15.52 16.93 0.47
CA ILE A 145 -14.07 17.05 0.72
C ILE A 145 -13.47 16.14 1.82
N GLY A 146 -14.28 15.47 2.65
CA GLY A 146 -13.81 14.63 3.76
C GLY A 146 -12.84 13.50 3.34
N TYR A 147 -13.04 12.93 2.14
CA TYR A 147 -12.18 11.86 1.62
C TYR A 147 -10.96 12.37 0.85
N LYS A 148 -10.98 13.62 0.35
CA LYS A 148 -9.78 14.28 -0.20
C LYS A 148 -8.71 14.44 0.88
N MET A 149 -9.07 14.70 2.13
CA MET A 149 -8.06 14.73 3.21
C MET A 149 -7.54 13.34 3.58
N ALA A 150 -8.39 12.29 3.52
CA ALA A 150 -7.92 10.93 3.71
C ALA A 150 -6.94 10.54 2.59
N PHE A 151 -7.32 10.70 1.32
CA PHE A 151 -6.46 10.39 0.17
C PHE A 151 -5.25 11.33 0.05
N ARG A 152 -5.36 12.62 0.38
CA ARG A 152 -4.23 13.58 0.32
C ARG A 152 -3.23 13.41 1.46
N LYS A 153 -3.68 13.01 2.65
CA LYS A 153 -2.80 12.60 3.75
C LYS A 153 -2.13 11.27 3.43
N TYR A 154 -2.86 10.40 2.74
CA TYR A 154 -2.40 9.11 2.23
C TYR A 154 -1.44 9.21 1.04
N SER A 155 -1.63 10.23 0.19
CA SER A 155 -0.83 10.52 -0.98
C SER A 155 0.41 11.30 -0.56
N CYS A 156 0.30 12.39 0.21
CA CYS A 156 1.46 13.22 0.52
C CYS A 156 2.35 12.72 1.68
N ASP A 157 1.85 11.92 2.63
CA ASP A 157 2.70 11.41 3.73
C ASP A 157 3.40 10.07 3.39
N PHE A 158 2.97 9.37 2.32
CA PHE A 158 3.53 8.08 1.87
C PHE A 158 3.92 8.00 0.38
N LEU A 159 3.45 8.89 -0.52
CA LEU A 159 3.85 8.89 -1.94
C LEU A 159 5.13 9.68 -2.17
N ASN A 160 6.25 9.02 -1.92
CA ASN A 160 7.40 9.25 -2.79
C ASN A 160 7.96 7.97 -3.41
N TYR A 161 7.28 6.81 -3.29
CA TYR A 161 7.86 5.55 -3.77
C TYR A 161 7.03 4.65 -4.70
N ASP A 162 5.68 4.66 -4.74
CA ASP A 162 4.97 3.78 -5.71
C ASP A 162 3.53 4.22 -6.08
N PHE A 163 3.39 5.35 -6.78
CA PHE A 163 2.09 5.82 -7.28
C PHE A 163 1.39 4.76 -8.16
N ILE A 164 2.16 4.07 -9.01
CA ILE A 164 1.63 3.09 -9.97
C ILE A 164 0.95 1.93 -9.24
N ALA A 165 1.61 1.32 -8.25
CA ALA A 165 1.01 0.21 -7.53
C ALA A 165 -0.23 0.62 -6.73
N LEU A 166 -0.25 1.83 -6.17
CA LEU A 166 -1.42 2.35 -5.43
C LEU A 166 -2.61 2.64 -6.35
N ARG A 167 -2.35 3.24 -7.52
CA ARG A 167 -3.36 3.43 -8.57
C ARG A 167 -3.91 2.10 -9.06
N ASP A 168 -3.04 1.13 -9.35
CA ASP A 168 -3.44 -0.19 -9.84
C ASP A 168 -4.29 -0.93 -8.80
N GLN A 169 -3.96 -0.80 -7.50
CA GLN A 169 -4.77 -1.37 -6.44
C GLN A 169 -6.14 -0.68 -6.31
N LEU A 170 -6.19 0.66 -6.39
CA LEU A 170 -7.46 1.39 -6.40
C LEU A 170 -8.36 0.94 -7.56
N VAL A 171 -7.80 0.79 -8.76
CA VAL A 171 -8.50 0.28 -9.94
C VAL A 171 -9.00 -1.15 -9.70
N ALA A 172 -8.19 -2.02 -9.11
CA ALA A 172 -8.58 -3.38 -8.80
C ALA A 172 -9.76 -3.45 -7.82
N ASP A 173 -9.75 -2.63 -6.77
CA ASP A 173 -10.83 -2.55 -5.78
C ASP A 173 -12.12 -2.01 -6.42
N LEU A 174 -12.03 -0.96 -7.24
CA LEU A 174 -13.17 -0.43 -8.00
C LEU A 174 -13.75 -1.47 -8.98
N ILE A 175 -12.92 -2.21 -9.72
CA ILE A 175 -13.38 -3.32 -10.57
C ILE A 175 -14.04 -4.43 -9.74
N GLY A 176 -13.54 -4.69 -8.53
CA GLY A 176 -14.16 -5.61 -7.58
C GLY A 176 -15.58 -5.20 -7.22
N LEU A 177 -15.77 -3.92 -6.87
CA LEU A 177 -17.07 -3.32 -6.58
C LEU A 177 -17.98 -3.27 -7.82
N GLN A 178 -17.42 -3.11 -9.02
CA GLN A 178 -18.19 -3.17 -10.26
C GLN A 178 -18.91 -4.52 -10.43
N LYS A 179 -18.26 -5.62 -10.01
CA LYS A 179 -18.82 -6.98 -10.14
C LYS A 179 -19.94 -7.27 -9.14
N SER A 180 -20.11 -6.44 -8.10
CA SER A 180 -21.21 -6.59 -7.14
C SER A 180 -22.49 -5.85 -7.55
N LEU A 181 -22.46 -5.17 -8.71
CA LEU A 181 -23.59 -4.48 -9.34
C LEU A 181 -24.53 -5.39 -10.11
#